data_AF-A0A377LZU2-F1
#
_entry.id   AF-A0A377LZU2-F1
#
_cell.length_a   1.000
_cell.length_b   1.000
_cell.length_c   1.000
_cell.angle_alpha   90.00
_cell.angle_beta   90.00
_cell.angle_gamma   90.00
#
_symmetry.space_group_name_H-M   'P 1'
#
loop_
_entity.id
_entity.type
_entity.pdbx_description
1 polymer ?
#
loop_
_entity_poly.entity_id
_entity_poly.type
_entity_poly.pdbx_seq_one_letter_code
_entity_poly.pdbx_strand_id
1 'polypeptide(L)'
;MAITHYQLDDGSGNNIKITPQLLFREGFKVAGDDTLLDVIQRYVLPALQTQLQKSGIADASLLMASLFGDSGVLIPRRYCASRPHFSSLCRSAMRILAAWESSDIDDPLAGLHATFGDLLPQKPTRNVMNYLQQAVDHALPAGSEAFDLFAVPLHVNFREMQDAMLAGQFTLASPLHAVCEAISHYSCDILLITGRPGCLPGVQALIRHLQPVPVNRIVWLDKYQVHEWYPFSQQGRIGNPKSTAAVGAMLCSLALDLRLPRFNFKAADIGAYSTVRYLGVLDNTVNTLREENVWYQDIDLDKPGAKLDARLHFPLRGNVTLGFRQLANARWPATPLYTLSINSAELAKAIAGDGVLNVRLKLCGGSKHEGPESFELSDAWLQDGTPVPPDALTFKLNTLADRRHSGSHYWIDSGSVYLK
;
A
#
# COMPACT_ATOMS: atom_id res chain seq x y z
N MET A 1 -6.09 -9.89 1.42
CA MET A 1 -5.92 -11.25 1.97
C MET A 1 -7.27 -11.76 2.45
N ALA A 2 -7.52 -13.06 2.31
CA ALA A 2 -8.69 -13.73 2.87
C ALA A 2 -8.28 -15.11 3.41
N ILE A 3 -8.82 -15.50 4.55
CA ILE A 3 -8.71 -16.83 5.14
C ILE A 3 -10.11 -17.42 5.12
N THR A 4 -10.28 -18.48 4.34
CA THR A 4 -11.57 -19.13 4.12
C THR A 4 -11.45 -20.60 4.47
N HIS A 5 -12.35 -21.06 5.31
CA HIS A 5 -12.51 -22.48 5.60
C HIS A 5 -13.50 -23.08 4.61
N TYR A 6 -13.15 -24.19 3.98
CA TYR A 6 -14.02 -24.90 3.06
C TYR A 6 -14.43 -26.24 3.67
N GLN A 7 -15.73 -26.45 3.80
CA GLN A 7 -16.30 -27.70 4.27
C GLN A 7 -17.07 -28.39 3.15
N LEU A 8 -17.02 -29.71 3.12
CA LEU A 8 -17.91 -30.53 2.30
C LEU A 8 -19.12 -30.91 3.14
N ASP A 9 -20.31 -30.91 2.55
CA ASP A 9 -21.50 -31.46 3.20
C ASP A 9 -21.54 -32.99 3.13
N ASP A 10 -22.53 -33.59 3.81
CA ASP A 10 -22.77 -35.04 3.83
C ASP A 10 -23.40 -35.56 2.52
N GLY A 11 -23.25 -34.82 1.41
CA GLY A 11 -23.71 -35.24 0.10
C GLY A 11 -23.01 -36.53 -0.37
N SER A 12 -23.65 -37.27 -1.27
CA SER A 12 -23.08 -38.48 -1.87
C SER A 12 -22.78 -38.28 -3.36
N GLY A 13 -21.65 -38.83 -3.81
CA GLY A 13 -21.22 -38.78 -5.21
C GLY A 13 -21.12 -37.35 -5.75
N ASN A 14 -21.79 -37.08 -6.87
CA ASN A 14 -21.76 -35.75 -7.52
C ASN A 14 -22.62 -34.68 -6.83
N ASN A 15 -23.27 -35.00 -5.71
CA ASN A 15 -24.13 -34.07 -4.98
C ASN A 15 -23.45 -33.46 -3.73
N ILE A 16 -22.14 -33.68 -3.57
CA ILE A 16 -21.36 -33.01 -2.51
C ILE A 16 -21.30 -31.51 -2.81
N LYS A 17 -21.54 -30.69 -1.79
CA LYS A 17 -21.48 -29.25 -1.84
C LYS A 17 -20.32 -28.70 -1.03
N ILE A 18 -19.59 -27.78 -1.62
CA ILE A 18 -18.53 -27.02 -0.97
C ILE A 18 -19.14 -25.78 -0.34
N THR A 19 -19.02 -25.66 0.98
CA THR A 19 -19.50 -24.52 1.76
C THR A 19 -18.30 -23.70 2.25
N PRO A 20 -18.11 -22.47 1.71
CA PRO A 20 -17.07 -21.57 2.18
C PRO A 20 -17.52 -20.79 3.42
N GLN A 21 -16.64 -20.66 4.39
CA GLN A 21 -16.79 -19.77 5.54
C GLN A 21 -15.60 -18.82 5.59
N LEU A 22 -15.85 -17.52 5.34
CA LEU A 22 -14.81 -16.49 5.43
C LEU A 22 -14.50 -16.20 6.91
N LEU A 23 -13.33 -16.62 7.37
CA LEU A 23 -12.89 -16.45 8.76
C LEU A 23 -12.20 -15.11 8.99
N PHE A 24 -11.41 -14.67 8.01
CA PHE A 24 -10.64 -13.44 8.09
C PHE A 24 -10.52 -12.78 6.72
N ARG A 25 -10.59 -11.46 6.66
CA ARG A 25 -10.28 -10.67 5.47
C ARG A 25 -9.58 -9.40 5.88
N GLU A 26 -8.54 -9.02 5.16
CA GLU A 26 -7.88 -7.73 5.37
C GLU A 26 -7.32 -7.17 4.05
N GLY A 27 -7.32 -5.85 3.93
CA GLY A 27 -6.64 -5.12 2.86
C GLY A 27 -5.51 -4.26 3.42
N PHE A 28 -4.34 -4.29 2.77
CA PHE A 28 -3.22 -3.43 3.12
C PHE A 28 -3.09 -2.31 2.09
N LYS A 29 -2.79 -1.09 2.56
CA LYS A 29 -2.53 0.08 1.70
C LYS A 29 -1.04 0.24 1.37
N VAL A 30 -0.36 -0.88 1.13
CA VAL A 30 0.97 -0.91 0.51
C VAL A 30 0.78 -1.54 -0.86
N ALA A 31 1.17 -0.83 -1.90
CA ALA A 31 0.93 -1.23 -3.27
C ALA A 31 2.25 -1.43 -4.03
N GLY A 32 2.15 -1.85 -5.31
CA GLY A 32 3.33 -2.18 -6.11
C GLY A 32 4.19 -0.95 -6.48
N ASP A 33 3.59 0.23 -6.41
CA ASP A 33 4.24 1.52 -6.51
C ASP A 33 5.08 1.86 -5.27
N ASP A 34 4.70 1.48 -4.05
CA ASP A 34 5.61 1.63 -2.89
C ASP A 34 6.89 0.81 -3.08
N THR A 35 6.77 -0.42 -3.59
CA THR A 35 7.95 -1.24 -3.96
C THR A 35 8.77 -0.60 -5.08
N LEU A 36 8.11 0.07 -6.03
CA LEU A 36 8.79 0.82 -7.09
C LEU A 36 9.58 1.99 -6.50
N LEU A 37 9.01 2.74 -5.55
CA LEU A 37 9.69 3.82 -4.85
C LEU A 37 10.90 3.32 -4.07
N ASP A 38 10.78 2.19 -3.36
CA ASP A 38 11.90 1.56 -2.65
C ASP A 38 13.07 1.30 -3.61
N VAL A 39 12.80 0.77 -4.82
CA VAL A 39 13.83 0.51 -5.83
C VAL A 39 14.46 1.80 -6.37
N ILE A 40 13.64 2.83 -6.63
CA ILE A 40 14.15 4.14 -7.06
C ILE A 40 15.12 4.71 -6.02
N GLN A 41 14.69 4.76 -4.76
CA GLN A 41 15.48 5.36 -3.67
C GLN A 41 16.75 4.58 -3.35
N ARG A 42 16.72 3.23 -3.45
CA ARG A 42 17.85 2.38 -3.05
C ARG A 42 18.89 2.18 -4.16
N TYR A 43 18.47 2.16 -5.41
CA TYR A 43 19.36 1.75 -6.51
C TYR A 43 19.52 2.83 -7.58
N VAL A 44 18.44 3.52 -7.96
CA VAL A 44 18.49 4.49 -9.07
C VAL A 44 19.07 5.83 -8.61
N LEU A 45 18.54 6.41 -7.54
CA LEU A 45 19.02 7.71 -7.04
C LEU A 45 20.48 7.67 -6.57
N PRO A 46 20.95 6.66 -5.82
CA PRO A 46 22.34 6.62 -5.36
C PRO A 46 23.33 6.49 -6.52
N ALA A 47 22.99 5.76 -7.58
CA ALA A 47 23.83 5.64 -8.77
C ALA A 47 23.97 6.99 -9.51
N LEU A 48 22.84 7.70 -9.71
CA LEU A 48 22.84 9.06 -10.27
C LEU A 48 23.68 10.02 -9.42
N GLN A 49 23.44 10.04 -8.11
CA GLN A 49 24.16 10.90 -7.18
C GLN A 49 25.67 10.61 -7.18
N THR A 50 26.06 9.34 -7.15
CA THR A 50 27.48 8.92 -7.20
C THR A 50 28.15 9.40 -8.48
N GLN A 51 27.47 9.31 -9.62
CA GLN A 51 28.03 9.75 -10.89
C GLN A 51 28.14 11.28 -10.97
N LEU A 52 27.15 12.02 -10.46
CA LEU A 52 27.20 13.48 -10.37
C LEU A 52 28.38 13.95 -9.50
N GLN A 53 28.63 13.27 -8.37
CA GLN A 53 29.78 13.56 -7.50
C GLN A 53 31.12 13.29 -8.22
N LYS A 54 31.22 12.18 -8.95
CA LYS A 54 32.41 11.85 -9.76
C LYS A 54 32.68 12.87 -10.86
N SER A 55 31.64 13.50 -11.39
CA SER A 55 31.75 14.60 -12.36
C SER A 55 32.13 15.95 -11.73
N GLY A 56 32.38 16.01 -10.42
CA GLY A 56 32.89 17.20 -9.74
C GLY A 56 31.82 18.10 -9.11
N ILE A 57 30.56 17.67 -9.07
CA ILE A 57 29.49 18.42 -8.41
C ILE A 57 29.63 18.28 -6.88
N ALA A 58 29.96 19.38 -6.20
CA ALA A 58 30.23 19.39 -4.77
C ALA A 58 29.02 18.99 -3.92
N ASP A 59 27.82 19.48 -4.26
CA ASP A 59 26.58 19.18 -3.54
C ASP A 59 25.55 18.48 -4.43
N ALA A 60 25.89 17.26 -4.86
CA ALA A 60 25.00 16.42 -5.65
C ALA A 60 23.70 16.07 -4.91
N SER A 61 23.73 15.97 -3.58
CA SER A 61 22.55 15.66 -2.76
C SER A 61 21.51 16.78 -2.87
N LEU A 62 21.92 18.04 -2.74
CA LEU A 62 21.04 19.20 -2.88
C LEU A 62 20.48 19.31 -4.31
N LEU A 63 21.33 19.07 -5.33
CA LEU A 63 20.89 19.07 -6.72
C LEU A 63 19.82 17.99 -6.97
N MET A 64 20.05 16.77 -6.48
CA MET A 64 19.10 15.67 -6.61
C MET A 64 17.79 15.95 -5.87
N ALA A 65 17.85 16.54 -4.67
CA ALA A 65 16.66 16.96 -3.94
C ALA A 65 15.89 18.09 -4.66
N SER A 66 16.59 18.99 -5.35
CA SER A 66 15.96 20.03 -6.19
C SER A 66 15.27 19.44 -7.43
N LEU A 67 15.91 18.48 -8.09
CA LEU A 67 15.42 17.84 -9.32
C LEU A 67 14.27 16.86 -9.09
N PHE A 68 14.36 16.07 -8.01
CA PHE A 68 13.48 14.94 -7.75
C PHE A 68 12.73 15.01 -6.41
N GLY A 69 12.90 16.09 -5.66
CA GLY A 69 12.16 16.37 -4.43
C GLY A 69 10.98 17.33 -4.66
N ASP A 70 10.30 17.64 -3.56
CA ASP A 70 9.17 18.57 -3.56
C ASP A 70 9.68 20.01 -3.76
N SER A 71 9.41 20.56 -4.94
CA SER A 71 9.88 21.89 -5.33
C SER A 71 9.11 23.03 -4.63
N GLY A 72 8.12 22.75 -3.77
CA GLY A 72 7.31 23.77 -3.07
C GLY A 72 6.42 24.63 -3.97
N VAL A 73 6.57 24.53 -5.28
CA VAL A 73 5.71 25.17 -6.28
C VAL A 73 4.41 24.38 -6.38
N LEU A 74 3.30 25.03 -6.06
CA LEU A 74 1.93 24.53 -6.28
C LEU A 74 1.67 24.36 -7.78
N ILE A 75 2.06 23.21 -8.33
CA ILE A 75 1.78 22.85 -9.72
C ILE A 75 0.43 22.13 -9.78
N PRO A 76 -0.48 22.51 -10.70
CA PRO A 76 -1.76 21.83 -10.86
C PRO A 76 -1.57 20.32 -11.12
N ARG A 77 -2.32 19.52 -10.35
CA ARG A 77 -2.34 18.03 -10.28
C ARG A 77 -2.26 17.27 -11.61
N ARG A 78 -2.65 17.87 -12.73
CA ARG A 78 -2.58 17.27 -14.07
C ARG A 78 -1.17 17.23 -14.67
N TYR A 79 -0.20 17.93 -14.08
CA TYR A 79 1.14 18.10 -14.66
C TYR A 79 2.29 17.38 -13.90
N CYS A 80 2.04 16.85 -12.70
CA CYS A 80 3.10 16.23 -11.88
C CYS A 80 3.39 14.78 -12.25
N ALA A 81 2.36 13.94 -12.45
CA ALA A 81 2.51 12.60 -13.04
C ALA A 81 3.04 12.63 -14.49
N SER A 82 3.02 13.81 -15.12
CA SER A 82 3.62 14.08 -16.42
C SER A 82 4.97 14.79 -16.34
N ARG A 83 5.66 14.86 -15.17
CA ARG A 83 7.07 15.26 -15.11
C ARG A 83 7.88 14.20 -15.88
N PRO A 84 8.43 14.49 -17.07
CA PRO A 84 8.94 13.40 -17.89
C PRO A 84 10.30 12.86 -17.36
N HIS A 85 10.96 13.56 -16.41
CA HIS A 85 12.10 13.03 -15.63
C HIS A 85 11.66 11.93 -14.65
N PHE A 86 10.49 12.10 -14.02
CA PHE A 86 9.91 11.12 -13.08
C PHE A 86 9.53 9.83 -13.79
N SER A 87 8.99 9.91 -15.01
CA SER A 87 8.71 8.72 -15.84
C SER A 87 9.97 7.90 -16.09
N SER A 88 11.14 8.53 -16.28
CA SER A 88 12.41 7.82 -16.48
C SER A 88 12.83 7.01 -15.25
N LEU A 89 12.70 7.57 -14.05
CA LEU A 89 12.99 6.86 -12.80
C LEU A 89 12.05 5.65 -12.60
N CYS A 90 10.75 5.83 -12.85
CA CYS A 90 9.79 4.74 -12.76
C CYS A 90 10.09 3.64 -13.79
N ARG A 91 10.47 4.00 -15.02
CA ARG A 91 10.82 3.03 -16.08
C ARG A 91 12.08 2.25 -15.74
N SER A 92 13.13 2.90 -15.27
CA SER A 92 14.36 2.21 -14.87
C SER A 92 14.12 1.27 -13.70
N ALA A 93 13.38 1.69 -12.68
CA ALA A 93 13.02 0.84 -11.55
C ALA A 93 12.12 -0.34 -11.95
N MET A 94 11.14 -0.14 -12.85
CA MET A 94 10.37 -1.26 -13.41
C MET A 94 11.24 -2.25 -14.17
N ARG A 95 12.27 -1.78 -14.89
CA ARG A 95 13.21 -2.65 -15.61
C ARG A 95 14.09 -3.45 -14.66
N ILE A 96 14.53 -2.84 -13.55
CA ILE A 96 15.24 -3.54 -12.45
C ILE A 96 14.34 -4.63 -11.86
N LEU A 97 13.10 -4.30 -11.49
CA LEU A 97 12.14 -5.27 -10.95
C LEU A 97 11.85 -6.42 -11.92
N ALA A 98 11.68 -6.12 -13.22
CA ALA A 98 11.45 -7.14 -14.23
C ALA A 98 12.69 -8.05 -14.42
N ALA A 99 13.90 -7.48 -14.38
CA ALA A 99 15.13 -8.27 -14.45
C ALA A 99 15.31 -9.17 -13.21
N TRP A 100 14.94 -8.67 -12.04
CA TRP A 100 14.93 -9.44 -10.80
C TRP A 100 13.89 -10.57 -10.85
N GLU A 101 12.67 -10.29 -11.32
CA GLU A 101 11.61 -11.30 -11.53
C GLU A 101 12.03 -12.42 -12.49
N SER A 102 12.84 -12.11 -13.52
CA SER A 102 13.36 -13.11 -14.47
C SER A 102 14.68 -13.74 -14.05
N SER A 103 15.25 -13.36 -12.90
CA SER A 103 16.57 -13.84 -12.48
C SER A 103 16.53 -15.28 -11.96
N ASP A 104 17.66 -15.96 -12.10
CA ASP A 104 17.89 -17.23 -11.41
C ASP A 104 18.29 -16.94 -9.96
N ILE A 105 17.53 -17.48 -9.01
CA ILE A 105 17.72 -17.25 -7.57
C ILE A 105 18.95 -18.01 -7.06
N ASP A 106 19.32 -19.09 -7.75
CA ASP A 106 20.45 -19.93 -7.37
C ASP A 106 21.79 -19.38 -7.89
N ASP A 107 21.77 -18.41 -8.81
CA ASP A 107 22.97 -17.75 -9.32
C ASP A 107 23.41 -16.59 -8.39
N PRO A 108 24.54 -16.71 -7.66
CA PRO A 108 25.03 -15.66 -6.78
C PRO A 108 25.56 -14.43 -7.53
N LEU A 109 25.84 -14.56 -8.82
CA LEU A 109 26.29 -13.47 -9.69
C LEU A 109 25.12 -12.80 -10.44
N ALA A 110 23.89 -13.26 -10.22
CA ALA A 110 22.72 -12.66 -10.82
C ALA A 110 22.58 -11.19 -10.41
N GLY A 111 22.51 -10.32 -11.42
CA GLY A 111 22.41 -8.90 -11.23
C GLY A 111 22.09 -8.19 -12.53
N LEU A 112 21.91 -6.88 -12.42
CA LEU A 112 21.75 -5.98 -13.55
C LEU A 112 23.01 -5.12 -13.67
N HIS A 113 23.69 -5.25 -14.80
CA HIS A 113 24.81 -4.40 -15.19
C HIS A 113 24.44 -3.68 -16.48
N ALA A 114 24.02 -2.42 -16.35
CA ALA A 114 23.49 -1.64 -17.46
C ALA A 114 23.76 -0.16 -17.22
N THR A 115 23.62 0.66 -18.26
CA THR A 115 23.58 2.12 -18.09
C THR A 115 22.15 2.59 -17.87
N PHE A 116 21.96 3.80 -17.32
CA PHE A 116 20.64 4.41 -17.20
C PHE A 116 19.92 4.52 -18.55
N GLY A 117 20.66 4.75 -19.65
CA GLY A 117 20.12 4.72 -21.00
C GLY A 117 19.60 3.37 -21.44
N ASP A 118 20.29 2.28 -21.11
CA ASP A 118 19.89 0.92 -21.48
C ASP A 118 18.56 0.49 -20.83
N LEU A 119 18.23 1.07 -19.66
CA LEU A 119 16.98 0.79 -18.96
C LEU A 119 15.78 1.57 -19.50
N LEU A 120 16.00 2.52 -20.42
CA LEU A 120 14.97 3.37 -20.99
C LEU A 120 14.64 2.93 -22.41
N PRO A 121 13.55 2.17 -22.64
CA PRO A 121 13.16 1.74 -23.99
C PRO A 121 12.78 2.90 -24.91
N GLN A 122 12.43 4.06 -24.33
CA GLN A 122 12.18 5.30 -25.03
C GLN A 122 12.90 6.42 -24.31
N LYS A 123 13.67 7.21 -25.06
CA LYS A 123 14.36 8.37 -24.49
C LYS A 123 13.33 9.40 -23.99
N PRO A 124 13.66 10.14 -22.92
CA PRO A 124 12.79 11.20 -22.45
C PRO A 124 12.65 12.32 -23.48
N THR A 125 11.60 13.14 -23.36
CA THR A 125 11.37 14.23 -24.30
C THR A 125 12.49 15.26 -24.25
N ARG A 126 12.70 16.00 -25.35
CA ARG A 126 13.76 17.03 -25.43
C ARG A 126 13.67 18.07 -24.30
N ASN A 127 12.45 18.47 -23.92
CA ASN A 127 12.24 19.45 -22.83
C ASN A 127 12.80 18.96 -21.49
N VAL A 128 12.68 17.65 -21.23
CA VAL A 128 13.19 17.01 -20.02
C VAL A 128 14.68 16.84 -20.02
N MET A 129 15.23 16.48 -21.18
CA MET A 129 16.67 16.43 -21.35
C MET A 129 17.27 17.82 -21.14
N ASN A 130 16.68 18.86 -21.74
CA ASN A 130 17.15 20.24 -21.58
C ASN A 130 17.05 20.72 -20.12
N TYR A 131 15.96 20.42 -19.42
CA TYR A 131 15.80 20.79 -18.02
C TYR A 131 16.85 20.14 -17.12
N LEU A 132 17.06 18.82 -17.25
CA LEU A 132 18.08 18.10 -16.48
C LEU A 132 19.48 18.60 -16.82
N GLN A 133 19.77 18.77 -18.11
CA GLN A 133 21.07 19.22 -18.57
C GLN A 133 21.37 20.64 -18.08
N GLN A 134 20.42 21.59 -18.15
CA GLN A 134 20.61 22.94 -17.63
C GLN A 134 20.90 22.96 -16.13
N ALA A 135 20.19 22.15 -15.34
CA ALA A 135 20.42 22.07 -13.91
C ALA A 135 21.79 21.46 -13.55
N VAL A 136 22.22 20.44 -14.31
CA VAL A 136 23.53 19.80 -14.13
C VAL A 136 24.65 20.73 -14.60
N ASP A 137 24.54 21.33 -15.78
CA ASP A 137 25.53 22.25 -16.35
C ASP A 137 25.78 23.46 -15.43
N HIS A 138 24.73 23.97 -14.78
CA HIS A 138 24.86 25.06 -13.81
C HIS A 138 25.61 24.63 -12.53
N ALA A 139 25.50 23.37 -12.14
CA ALA A 139 26.13 22.82 -10.94
C ALA A 139 27.55 22.28 -11.21
N LEU A 140 27.92 22.09 -12.48
CA LEU A 140 29.25 21.62 -12.88
C LEU A 140 30.31 22.73 -12.74
N PRO A 141 31.51 22.42 -12.25
CA PRO A 141 32.63 23.35 -12.27
C PRO A 141 32.98 23.81 -13.68
N ALA A 142 33.43 25.06 -13.84
CA ALA A 142 33.84 25.61 -15.14
C ALA A 142 34.97 24.76 -15.77
N GLY A 143 34.78 24.35 -17.03
CA GLY A 143 35.74 23.52 -17.77
C GLY A 143 35.61 22.01 -17.54
N SER A 144 34.59 21.55 -16.80
CA SER A 144 34.29 20.12 -16.65
C SER A 144 33.76 19.52 -17.95
N GLU A 145 33.96 18.22 -18.13
CA GLU A 145 33.33 17.46 -19.22
C GLU A 145 31.80 17.47 -19.08
N ALA A 146 31.10 17.39 -20.21
CA ALA A 146 29.64 17.34 -20.23
C ALA A 146 29.14 16.04 -19.55
N PHE A 147 28.16 16.19 -18.65
CA PHE A 147 27.55 15.05 -17.98
C PHE A 147 26.55 14.34 -18.91
N ASP A 148 26.80 13.06 -19.20
CA ASP A 148 25.85 12.21 -19.93
C ASP A 148 25.02 11.36 -18.97
N LEU A 149 23.75 11.74 -18.79
CA LEU A 149 22.79 11.02 -17.98
C LEU A 149 22.59 9.57 -18.44
N PHE A 150 22.67 9.30 -19.75
CA PHE A 150 22.43 7.96 -20.28
C PHE A 150 23.61 7.02 -20.04
N ALA A 151 24.82 7.55 -19.89
CA ALA A 151 26.03 6.79 -19.62
C ALA A 151 26.21 6.44 -18.13
N VAL A 152 25.32 6.90 -17.25
CA VAL A 152 25.39 6.60 -15.80
C VAL A 152 25.32 5.08 -15.58
N PRO A 153 26.35 4.46 -14.98
CA PRO A 153 26.33 3.03 -14.71
C PRO A 153 25.35 2.69 -13.58
N LEU A 154 24.52 1.69 -13.80
CA LEU A 154 23.61 1.08 -12.82
C LEU A 154 24.00 -0.37 -12.62
N HIS A 155 24.58 -0.64 -11.45
CA HIS A 155 24.92 -2.00 -11.01
C HIS A 155 23.99 -2.36 -9.85
N VAL A 156 23.18 -3.39 -10.05
CA VAL A 156 22.26 -3.89 -9.02
C VAL A 156 22.53 -5.37 -8.81
N ASN A 157 22.92 -5.73 -7.59
CA ASN A 157 23.07 -7.12 -7.20
C ASN A 157 21.72 -7.65 -6.66
N PHE A 158 21.21 -8.74 -7.25
CA PHE A 158 19.90 -9.26 -6.85
C PHE A 158 19.90 -9.98 -5.50
N ARG A 159 21.05 -10.48 -5.04
CA ARG A 159 21.20 -11.00 -3.67
C ARG A 159 21.09 -9.88 -2.65
N GLU A 160 21.72 -8.73 -2.89
CA GLU A 160 21.57 -7.56 -2.02
C GLU A 160 20.12 -7.06 -1.96
N MET A 161 19.39 -7.10 -3.08
CA MET A 161 17.95 -6.81 -3.09
C MET A 161 17.14 -7.78 -2.24
N GLN A 162 17.46 -9.07 -2.33
CA GLN A 162 16.81 -10.10 -1.52
C GLN A 162 17.13 -9.93 -0.03
N ASP A 163 18.38 -9.69 0.33
CA ASP A 163 18.80 -9.46 1.71
C ASP A 163 18.13 -8.22 2.30
N ALA A 164 18.00 -7.14 1.52
CA ALA A 164 17.26 -5.95 1.93
C ALA A 164 15.75 -6.24 2.16
N MET A 165 15.13 -7.09 1.34
CA MET A 165 13.74 -7.54 1.57
C MET A 165 13.61 -8.35 2.86
N LEU A 166 14.53 -9.30 3.09
CA LEU A 166 14.56 -10.13 4.31
C LEU A 166 14.85 -9.31 5.57
N ALA A 167 15.69 -8.28 5.47
CA ALA A 167 16.02 -7.37 6.56
C ALA A 167 14.92 -6.32 6.84
N GLY A 168 13.75 -6.43 6.19
CA GLY A 168 12.62 -5.54 6.44
C GLY A 168 12.79 -4.14 5.84
N GLN A 169 13.71 -3.95 4.91
CA GLN A 169 14.05 -2.63 4.38
C GLN A 169 13.13 -2.18 3.23
N PHE A 170 12.39 -3.11 2.62
CA PHE A 170 11.32 -2.77 1.69
C PHE A 170 10.02 -2.49 2.45
N THR A 171 9.27 -1.50 1.99
CA THR A 171 7.98 -1.10 2.56
C THR A 171 6.98 -2.26 2.62
N LEU A 172 7.09 -3.21 1.67
CA LEU A 172 6.24 -4.41 1.61
C LEU A 172 6.54 -5.45 2.69
N ALA A 173 7.73 -5.45 3.30
CA ALA A 173 8.15 -6.50 4.22
C ALA A 173 7.29 -6.54 5.50
N SER A 174 7.06 -5.39 6.14
CA SER A 174 6.26 -5.31 7.38
C SER A 174 4.83 -5.85 7.24
N PRO A 175 4.04 -5.46 6.21
CA PRO A 175 2.76 -6.10 5.93
C PRO A 175 2.85 -7.60 5.69
N LEU A 176 3.89 -8.10 5.00
CA LEU A 176 4.07 -9.53 4.77
C LEU A 176 4.33 -10.30 6.07
N HIS A 177 5.10 -9.74 7.01
CA HIS A 177 5.26 -10.31 8.35
C HIS A 177 3.91 -10.42 9.07
N ALA A 178 3.14 -9.33 9.12
CA ALA A 178 1.82 -9.33 9.76
C ALA A 178 0.87 -10.35 9.12
N VAL A 179 0.85 -10.44 7.78
CA VAL A 179 0.09 -11.44 7.03
C VAL A 179 0.49 -12.87 7.41
N CYS A 180 1.79 -13.15 7.47
CA CYS A 180 2.28 -14.48 7.84
C CYS A 180 1.90 -14.84 9.27
N GLU A 181 1.97 -13.90 10.22
CA GLU A 181 1.48 -14.10 11.60
C GLU A 181 -0.01 -14.47 11.63
N ALA A 182 -0.85 -13.77 10.85
CA ALA A 182 -2.27 -14.10 10.76
C ALA A 182 -2.49 -15.48 10.15
N ILE A 183 -1.80 -15.84 9.06
CA ILE A 183 -1.92 -17.17 8.44
C ILE A 183 -1.57 -18.28 9.44
N SER A 184 -0.47 -18.13 10.17
CA SER A 184 -0.06 -19.08 11.21
C SER A 184 -1.08 -19.17 12.35
N HIS A 185 -1.63 -18.03 12.79
CA HIS A 185 -2.64 -17.98 13.86
C HIS A 185 -3.89 -18.80 13.52
N TYR A 186 -4.39 -18.70 12.28
CA TYR A 186 -5.54 -19.48 11.82
C TYR A 186 -5.20 -20.93 11.45
N SER A 187 -3.94 -21.35 11.59
CA SER A 187 -3.48 -22.71 11.26
C SER A 187 -3.88 -23.14 9.84
N CYS A 188 -3.70 -22.24 8.87
CA CYS A 188 -4.11 -22.49 7.49
C CYS A 188 -3.44 -23.73 6.91
N ASP A 189 -4.20 -24.55 6.20
CA ASP A 189 -3.64 -25.72 5.52
C ASP A 189 -2.88 -25.37 4.26
N ILE A 190 -3.42 -24.47 3.42
CA ILE A 190 -2.87 -24.12 2.11
C ILE A 190 -2.77 -22.60 2.01
N LEU A 191 -1.65 -22.12 1.50
CA LEU A 191 -1.45 -20.70 1.20
C LEU A 191 -1.42 -20.48 -0.31
N LEU A 192 -2.43 -19.80 -0.84
CA LEU A 192 -2.47 -19.36 -2.24
C LEU A 192 -1.91 -17.95 -2.35
N ILE A 193 -0.90 -17.74 -3.20
CA ILE A 193 -0.28 -16.43 -3.41
C ILE A 193 -0.56 -15.95 -4.82
N THR A 194 -1.15 -14.76 -4.92
CA THR A 194 -1.52 -14.11 -6.16
C THR A 194 -1.10 -12.64 -6.17
N GLY A 195 -1.20 -11.99 -7.33
CA GLY A 195 -0.79 -10.61 -7.56
C GLY A 195 0.69 -10.47 -7.98
N ARG A 196 0.99 -9.35 -8.63
CA ARG A 196 2.32 -9.08 -9.21
C ARG A 196 3.46 -9.03 -8.19
N PRO A 197 3.29 -8.45 -6.98
CA PRO A 197 4.36 -8.48 -5.98
C PRO A 197 4.78 -9.90 -5.56
N GLY A 198 3.87 -10.88 -5.60
CA GLY A 198 4.18 -12.28 -5.31
C GLY A 198 5.10 -12.96 -6.34
N CYS A 199 5.26 -12.36 -7.53
CA CYS A 199 6.20 -12.84 -8.55
C CYS A 199 7.66 -12.50 -8.19
N LEU A 200 7.91 -11.55 -7.29
CA LEU A 200 9.26 -11.08 -6.97
C LEU A 200 10.03 -12.11 -6.12
N PRO A 201 11.27 -12.48 -6.49
CA PRO A 201 12.07 -13.44 -5.72
C PRO A 201 12.22 -13.08 -4.25
N GLY A 202 12.42 -11.80 -3.91
CA GLY A 202 12.53 -11.36 -2.52
C GLY A 202 11.26 -11.61 -1.71
N VAL A 203 10.07 -11.41 -2.30
CA VAL A 203 8.79 -11.70 -1.64
C VAL A 203 8.64 -13.21 -1.44
N GLN A 204 9.01 -14.00 -2.44
CA GLN A 204 8.99 -15.46 -2.32
C GLN A 204 9.96 -15.96 -1.24
N ALA A 205 11.17 -15.41 -1.20
CA ALA A 205 12.19 -15.72 -0.21
C ALA A 205 11.71 -15.35 1.19
N LEU A 206 11.12 -14.16 1.39
CA LEU A 206 10.60 -13.74 2.68
C LEU A 206 9.48 -14.65 3.18
N ILE A 207 8.49 -14.97 2.34
CA ILE A 207 7.39 -15.87 2.75
C ILE A 207 7.92 -17.29 3.05
N ARG A 208 8.86 -17.80 2.25
CA ARG A 208 9.53 -19.09 2.51
C ARG A 208 10.38 -19.06 3.78
N HIS A 209 10.96 -17.91 4.13
CA HIS A 209 11.72 -17.73 5.37
C HIS A 209 10.79 -17.69 6.59
N LEU A 210 9.64 -17.02 6.48
CA LEU A 210 8.65 -16.91 7.55
C LEU A 210 7.85 -18.20 7.79
N GLN A 211 7.76 -19.07 6.78
CA GLN A 211 7.08 -20.38 6.85
C GLN A 211 5.72 -20.34 7.56
N PRO A 212 4.77 -19.49 7.13
CA PRO A 212 3.45 -19.46 7.74
C PRO A 212 2.67 -20.78 7.55
N VAL A 213 3.05 -21.55 6.52
CA VAL A 213 2.67 -22.93 6.28
C VAL A 213 3.90 -23.69 5.76
N PRO A 214 3.93 -25.04 5.82
CA PRO A 214 4.99 -25.82 5.19
C PRO A 214 5.17 -25.46 3.71
N VAL A 215 6.42 -25.41 3.22
CA VAL A 215 6.76 -24.91 1.88
C VAL A 215 6.00 -25.64 0.76
N ASN A 216 5.77 -26.94 0.90
CA ASN A 216 5.02 -27.76 -0.05
C ASN A 216 3.50 -27.43 -0.12
N ARG A 217 3.00 -26.63 0.83
CA ARG A 217 1.61 -26.15 0.87
C ARG A 217 1.46 -24.69 0.45
N ILE A 218 2.56 -24.05 0.01
CA ILE A 218 2.54 -22.72 -0.59
C ILE A 218 2.36 -22.87 -2.10
N VAL A 219 1.21 -22.43 -2.62
CA VAL A 219 0.88 -22.46 -4.04
C VAL A 219 1.00 -21.07 -4.64
N TRP A 220 2.01 -20.92 -5.50
CA TRP A 220 2.23 -19.71 -6.28
C TRP A 220 1.33 -19.74 -7.50
N LEU A 221 0.43 -18.76 -7.65
CA LEU A 221 -0.43 -18.68 -8.83
C LEU A 221 0.28 -18.07 -10.05
N ASP A 222 1.47 -17.49 -9.85
CA ASP A 222 2.35 -17.11 -10.96
C ASP A 222 2.78 -18.37 -11.72
N LYS A 223 2.53 -18.40 -13.04
CA LYS A 223 2.88 -19.52 -13.92
C LYS A 223 2.31 -20.89 -13.49
N TYR A 224 1.27 -20.89 -12.65
CA TYR A 224 0.59 -22.11 -12.23
C TYR A 224 -0.03 -22.83 -13.44
N GLN A 225 0.10 -24.16 -13.49
CA GLN A 225 -0.39 -24.95 -14.62
C GLN A 225 -1.92 -24.99 -14.64
N VAL A 226 -2.50 -24.69 -15.79
CA VAL A 226 -3.95 -24.66 -16.02
C VAL A 226 -4.28 -25.32 -17.35
N HIS A 227 -5.53 -25.78 -17.47
CA HIS A 227 -6.06 -26.36 -18.70
C HIS A 227 -6.87 -25.34 -19.51
N GLU A 228 -7.42 -25.77 -20.65
CA GLU A 228 -8.14 -24.94 -21.62
C GLU A 228 -9.32 -24.16 -21.06
N TRP A 229 -9.89 -24.58 -19.92
CA TRP A 229 -10.99 -23.87 -19.28
C TRP A 229 -10.59 -22.49 -18.74
N TYR A 230 -9.31 -22.25 -18.47
CA TYR A 230 -8.84 -21.00 -17.87
C TYR A 230 -8.71 -19.89 -18.94
N PRO A 231 -9.53 -18.83 -18.90
CA PRO A 231 -9.65 -17.88 -20.02
C PRO A 231 -8.38 -17.07 -20.34
N PHE A 232 -7.51 -16.87 -19.34
CA PHE A 232 -6.29 -16.07 -19.47
C PHE A 232 -5.03 -16.95 -19.50
N SER A 233 -5.17 -18.19 -19.95
CA SER A 233 -4.05 -19.12 -20.02
C SER A 233 -3.06 -18.70 -21.11
N GLN A 234 -1.78 -18.82 -20.81
CA GLN A 234 -0.68 -18.61 -21.73
C GLN A 234 0.20 -19.85 -21.67
N GLN A 235 0.28 -20.59 -22.78
CA GLN A 235 1.07 -21.83 -22.87
C GLN A 235 0.73 -22.85 -21.76
N GLY A 236 -0.56 -23.01 -21.44
CA GLY A 236 -1.02 -23.93 -20.38
C GLY A 236 -0.71 -23.47 -18.95
N ARG A 237 -0.40 -22.19 -18.74
CA ARG A 237 -0.13 -21.61 -17.43
C ARG A 237 -0.89 -20.30 -17.22
N ILE A 238 -1.04 -19.89 -15.97
CA ILE A 238 -1.56 -18.56 -15.63
C ILE A 238 -0.51 -17.52 -16.04
N GLY A 239 -0.82 -16.70 -17.05
CA GLY A 239 0.11 -15.68 -17.54
C GLY A 239 0.23 -14.47 -16.63
N ASN A 240 -0.90 -13.96 -16.11
CA ASN A 240 -0.92 -12.85 -15.17
C ASN A 240 -1.66 -13.26 -13.90
N PRO A 241 -1.00 -13.33 -12.73
CA PRO A 241 -1.66 -13.77 -11.51
C PRO A 241 -2.81 -12.85 -11.09
N LYS A 242 -2.84 -11.57 -11.51
CA LYS A 242 -4.02 -10.72 -11.25
C LYS A 242 -5.31 -11.25 -11.89
N SER A 243 -5.20 -12.05 -12.96
CA SER A 243 -6.38 -12.64 -13.61
C SER A 243 -7.12 -13.64 -12.71
N THR A 244 -6.46 -14.23 -11.70
CA THR A 244 -7.09 -15.23 -10.83
C THR A 244 -8.24 -14.66 -10.02
N ALA A 245 -8.18 -13.38 -9.64
CA ALA A 245 -9.27 -12.70 -8.95
C ALA A 245 -10.50 -12.54 -9.85
N ALA A 246 -10.29 -12.16 -11.12
CA ALA A 246 -11.38 -12.04 -12.10
C ALA A 246 -12.00 -13.40 -12.42
N VAL A 247 -11.18 -14.45 -12.59
CA VAL A 247 -11.66 -15.83 -12.78
C VAL A 247 -12.41 -16.33 -11.55
N GLY A 248 -11.94 -16.04 -10.34
CA GLY A 248 -12.65 -16.37 -9.10
C GLY A 248 -14.03 -15.70 -9.01
N ALA A 249 -14.12 -14.41 -9.36
CA ALA A 249 -15.40 -13.71 -9.42
C ALA A 249 -16.36 -14.30 -10.46
N MET A 250 -15.84 -14.67 -11.64
CA MET A 250 -16.61 -15.38 -12.67
C MET A 250 -17.13 -16.72 -12.15
N LEU A 251 -16.30 -17.52 -11.46
CA LEU A 251 -16.71 -18.80 -10.88
C LEU A 251 -17.80 -18.61 -9.82
N CYS A 252 -17.67 -17.61 -8.94
CA CYS A 252 -18.72 -17.29 -7.98
C CYS A 252 -20.04 -16.92 -8.69
N SER A 253 -20.00 -16.10 -9.73
CA SER A 253 -21.19 -15.72 -10.51
C SER A 253 -21.84 -16.93 -11.18
N LEU A 254 -21.04 -17.80 -11.83
CA LEU A 254 -21.56 -19.00 -12.47
C LEU A 254 -22.12 -20.01 -11.45
N ALA A 255 -21.53 -20.09 -10.25
CA ALA A 255 -22.03 -20.94 -9.16
C ALA A 255 -23.40 -20.47 -8.65
N LEU A 256 -23.64 -19.15 -8.55
CA LEU A 256 -24.94 -18.58 -8.15
C LEU A 256 -26.05 -18.97 -9.13
N ASP A 257 -25.73 -19.04 -10.43
CA ASP A 257 -26.67 -19.43 -11.49
C ASP A 257 -26.75 -20.96 -11.72
N LEU A 258 -26.06 -21.79 -10.90
CA LEU A 258 -25.94 -23.24 -11.07
C LEU A 258 -25.37 -23.66 -12.45
N ARG A 259 -24.49 -22.83 -13.03
CA ARG A 259 -23.90 -23.02 -14.38
C ARG A 259 -22.57 -23.77 -14.37
N LEU A 260 -22.12 -24.25 -13.21
CA LEU A 260 -20.89 -25.03 -13.07
C LEU A 260 -21.22 -26.53 -12.94
N PRO A 261 -21.14 -27.31 -14.03
CA PRO A 261 -21.48 -28.73 -13.97
C PRO A 261 -20.49 -29.48 -13.08
N ARG A 262 -21.01 -30.33 -12.18
CA ARG A 262 -20.22 -31.15 -11.24
C ARG A 262 -19.35 -30.36 -10.26
N PHE A 263 -19.65 -29.08 -10.05
CA PHE A 263 -18.99 -28.23 -9.05
C PHE A 263 -20.04 -27.46 -8.25
N ASN A 264 -20.51 -28.08 -7.17
CA ASN A 264 -21.52 -27.47 -6.30
C ASN A 264 -20.83 -26.60 -5.26
N PHE A 265 -20.89 -25.28 -5.44
CA PHE A 265 -20.23 -24.32 -4.57
C PHE A 265 -21.22 -23.32 -4.01
N LYS A 266 -21.27 -23.16 -2.68
CA LYS A 266 -22.20 -22.25 -2.01
C LYS A 266 -21.68 -20.80 -2.02
N ALA A 267 -21.62 -20.21 -3.21
CA ALA A 267 -21.10 -18.85 -3.41
C ALA A 267 -21.83 -17.78 -2.58
N ALA A 268 -23.12 -17.98 -2.30
CA ALA A 268 -23.95 -17.05 -1.53
C ALA A 268 -23.46 -16.83 -0.08
N ASP A 269 -22.68 -17.76 0.48
CA ASP A 269 -22.15 -17.64 1.85
C ASP A 269 -20.89 -16.76 1.92
N ILE A 270 -20.34 -16.34 0.77
CA ILE A 270 -19.20 -15.42 0.71
C ILE A 270 -19.73 -13.99 0.85
N GLY A 271 -19.97 -13.59 2.09
CA GLY A 271 -20.35 -12.23 2.47
C GLY A 271 -19.14 -11.36 2.84
N ALA A 272 -19.18 -10.09 2.47
CA ALA A 272 -18.30 -9.09 3.07
C ALA A 272 -18.85 -8.69 4.45
N TYR A 273 -17.94 -8.47 5.41
CA TYR A 273 -18.26 -7.93 6.72
C TYR A 273 -17.26 -6.81 7.04
N SER A 274 -17.62 -5.93 7.98
CA SER A 274 -16.77 -4.83 8.39
C SER A 274 -15.52 -5.31 9.11
N THR A 275 -14.35 -4.82 8.70
CA THR A 275 -13.07 -5.08 9.38
C THR A 275 -12.75 -4.05 10.47
N VAL A 276 -13.61 -3.05 10.66
CA VAL A 276 -13.43 -2.01 11.68
C VAL A 276 -13.73 -2.61 13.06
N ARG A 277 -12.69 -2.83 13.87
CA ARG A 277 -12.82 -3.33 15.26
C ARG A 277 -12.25 -2.35 16.27
N TYR A 278 -11.08 -1.79 15.99
CA TYR A 278 -10.43 -0.77 16.81
C TYR A 278 -10.31 0.51 16.00
N LEU A 279 -10.87 1.62 16.49
CA LEU A 279 -10.84 2.93 15.84
C LEU A 279 -10.12 3.94 16.75
N GLY A 280 -9.27 4.76 16.14
CA GLY A 280 -8.57 5.79 16.87
C GLY A 280 -7.76 6.74 16.01
N VAL A 281 -6.92 7.55 16.63
CA VAL A 281 -6.09 8.56 15.95
C VAL A 281 -4.83 7.89 15.40
N LEU A 282 -4.60 8.00 14.09
CA LEU A 282 -3.39 7.45 13.48
C LEU A 282 -2.17 8.29 13.81
N ASP A 283 -1.04 7.62 13.98
CA ASP A 283 0.27 8.26 13.91
C ASP A 283 0.53 8.68 12.45
N ASN A 284 0.64 10.00 12.23
CA ASN A 284 0.77 10.61 10.92
C ASN A 284 2.04 10.18 10.14
N THR A 285 3.03 9.58 10.82
CA THR A 285 4.30 9.19 10.20
C THR A 285 4.27 7.79 9.59
N VAL A 286 3.67 6.82 10.28
CA VAL A 286 3.73 5.39 9.89
C VAL A 286 2.36 4.80 9.58
N ASN A 287 1.27 5.58 9.67
CA ASN A 287 -0.11 5.06 9.63
C ASN A 287 -0.31 3.88 10.59
N THR A 288 0.29 3.97 11.77
CA THR A 288 0.12 2.96 12.83
C THR A 288 -0.93 3.45 13.82
N LEU A 289 -1.72 2.52 14.34
CA LEU A 289 -2.65 2.77 15.43
C LEU A 289 -2.09 2.12 16.69
N ARG A 290 -1.37 2.93 17.48
CA ARG A 290 -0.81 2.52 18.77
C ARG A 290 -1.91 2.34 19.81
N GLU A 291 -1.63 1.55 20.83
CA GLU A 291 -2.63 1.17 21.85
C GLU A 291 -3.20 2.39 22.57
N GLU A 292 -2.34 3.35 22.92
CA GLU A 292 -2.71 4.61 23.58
C GLU A 292 -3.60 5.52 22.73
N ASN A 293 -3.67 5.30 21.41
CA ASN A 293 -4.46 6.12 20.49
C ASN A 293 -5.76 5.42 20.06
N VAL A 294 -6.04 4.21 20.56
CA VAL A 294 -7.29 3.49 20.32
C VAL A 294 -8.37 4.05 21.27
N TRP A 295 -9.42 4.62 20.69
CA TRP A 295 -10.49 5.27 21.46
C TRP A 295 -11.78 4.47 21.49
N TYR A 296 -12.07 3.72 20.43
CA TYR A 296 -13.22 2.83 20.36
C TYR A 296 -12.72 1.42 20.04
N GLN A 297 -13.24 0.44 20.77
CA GLN A 297 -12.82 -0.96 20.72
C GLN A 297 -14.03 -1.86 20.47
N ASP A 298 -13.77 -3.07 19.98
CA ASP A 298 -14.76 -4.13 19.72
C ASP A 298 -16.00 -3.64 18.96
N ILE A 299 -15.77 -2.75 17.99
CA ILE A 299 -16.84 -2.18 17.15
C ILE A 299 -17.39 -3.28 16.23
N ASP A 300 -18.70 -3.47 16.25
CA ASP A 300 -19.39 -4.37 15.34
C ASP A 300 -20.40 -3.59 14.49
N LEU A 301 -19.97 -3.19 13.28
CA LEU A 301 -20.82 -2.49 12.32
C LEU A 301 -21.79 -3.43 11.59
N ASP A 302 -21.61 -4.75 11.70
CA ASP A 302 -22.49 -5.71 11.05
C ASP A 302 -23.70 -6.05 11.95
N LYS A 303 -23.62 -5.72 13.25
CA LYS A 303 -24.69 -5.93 14.23
C LYS A 303 -25.78 -4.83 14.17
N PRO A 304 -27.05 -5.18 13.90
CA PRO A 304 -28.15 -4.23 13.92
C PRO A 304 -28.30 -3.54 15.28
N GLY A 305 -28.48 -2.22 15.26
CA GLY A 305 -28.64 -1.41 16.47
C GLY A 305 -27.38 -1.26 17.32
N ALA A 306 -26.20 -1.58 16.80
CA ALA A 306 -24.93 -1.29 17.47
C ALA A 306 -24.79 0.22 17.79
N LYS A 307 -24.21 0.51 18.94
CA LYS A 307 -23.97 1.87 19.44
C LYS A 307 -22.58 1.97 20.03
N LEU A 308 -21.96 3.15 19.92
CA LEU A 308 -20.74 3.47 20.66
C LEU A 308 -21.08 3.87 22.09
N ASP A 309 -20.11 3.69 23.00
CA ASP A 309 -20.24 4.19 24.37
C ASP A 309 -20.25 5.72 24.36
N ALA A 310 -21.38 6.32 24.77
CA ALA A 310 -21.58 7.77 24.80
C ALA A 310 -20.67 8.51 25.80
N ARG A 311 -19.98 7.80 26.70
CA ARG A 311 -19.03 8.40 27.64
C ARG A 311 -17.65 8.60 27.01
N LEU A 312 -17.32 7.81 26.00
CA LEU A 312 -16.04 7.89 25.31
C LEU A 312 -15.98 9.19 24.50
N HIS A 313 -14.84 9.84 24.62
CA HIS A 313 -14.46 11.02 23.86
C HIS A 313 -12.93 11.01 23.78
N PHE A 314 -12.39 11.70 22.79
CA PHE A 314 -10.95 11.78 22.62
C PHE A 314 -10.48 13.22 22.42
N PRO A 315 -9.33 13.58 23.03
CA PRO A 315 -8.77 14.91 22.94
C PRO A 315 -8.00 15.09 21.63
N LEU A 316 -8.09 16.30 21.08
CA LEU A 316 -7.45 16.74 19.84
C LEU A 316 -6.80 18.10 20.05
N ARG A 317 -5.62 18.27 19.44
CA ARG A 317 -4.86 19.53 19.43
C ARG A 317 -4.61 20.08 18.02
N GLY A 318 -5.33 19.54 17.03
CA GLY A 318 -5.13 19.87 15.63
C GLY A 318 -5.93 18.95 14.72
N ASN A 319 -5.68 19.09 13.42
CA ASN A 319 -6.25 18.20 12.42
C ASN A 319 -5.69 16.80 12.63
N VAL A 320 -6.56 15.79 12.54
CA VAL A 320 -6.16 14.39 12.71
C VAL A 320 -6.76 13.49 11.65
N THR A 321 -6.07 12.39 11.40
CA THR A 321 -6.60 11.27 10.63
C THR A 321 -7.00 10.17 11.60
N LEU A 322 -8.28 9.81 11.57
CA LEU A 322 -8.76 8.60 12.23
C LEU A 322 -8.59 7.41 11.31
N GLY A 323 -8.17 6.30 11.89
CA GLY A 323 -8.05 5.03 11.20
C GLY A 323 -8.37 3.87 12.11
N PHE A 324 -8.38 2.69 11.53
CA PHE A 324 -8.76 1.47 12.23
C PHE A 324 -7.79 0.32 11.98
N ARG A 325 -7.83 -0.66 12.87
CA ARG A 325 -7.24 -1.98 12.68
C ARG A 325 -8.26 -3.05 13.06
N GLN A 326 -8.15 -4.23 12.46
CA GLN A 326 -9.05 -5.34 12.77
C GLN A 326 -8.63 -6.13 14.01
N LEU A 327 -7.33 -6.22 14.30
CA LEU A 327 -6.78 -7.02 15.39
C LEU A 327 -6.30 -6.14 16.56
N ALA A 328 -6.39 -6.65 17.78
CA ALA A 328 -5.82 -6.03 18.99
C ALA A 328 -4.29 -6.17 19.05
N ASN A 329 -3.59 -5.67 18.03
CA ASN A 329 -2.14 -5.76 17.92
C ASN A 329 -1.58 -4.47 17.32
N ALA A 330 -0.73 -3.77 18.07
CA ALA A 330 -0.15 -2.47 17.67
C ALA A 330 0.76 -2.56 16.44
N ARG A 331 1.29 -3.75 16.14
CA ARG A 331 2.07 -4.01 14.93
C ARG A 331 1.19 -4.23 13.69
N TRP A 332 -0.11 -4.49 13.88
CA TRP A 332 -1.02 -4.67 12.74
C TRP A 332 -1.14 -3.34 11.99
N PRO A 333 -0.93 -3.33 10.67
CA PRO A 333 -1.10 -2.12 9.87
C PRO A 333 -2.49 -1.51 10.07
N ALA A 334 -2.53 -0.20 10.34
CA ALA A 334 -3.80 0.50 10.46
C ALA A 334 -4.18 1.18 9.14
N THR A 335 -5.48 1.35 8.96
CA THR A 335 -6.08 1.84 7.73
C THR A 335 -6.77 3.18 7.99
N PRO A 336 -6.35 4.27 7.32
CA PRO A 336 -7.06 5.55 7.34
C PRO A 336 -8.51 5.41 6.93
N LEU A 337 -9.41 6.08 7.64
CA LEU A 337 -10.86 6.03 7.41
C LEU A 337 -11.50 7.41 7.35
N TYR A 338 -11.21 8.29 8.31
CA TYR A 338 -11.77 9.64 8.35
C TYR A 338 -10.69 10.69 8.60
N THR A 339 -10.91 11.90 8.10
CA THR A 339 -10.15 13.08 8.49
C THR A 339 -11.05 14.01 9.28
N LEU A 340 -10.57 14.47 10.43
CA LEU A 340 -11.18 15.52 11.22
C LEU A 340 -10.34 16.79 11.10
N SER A 341 -10.93 17.82 10.51
CA SER A 341 -10.29 19.12 10.26
C SER A 341 -10.96 20.22 11.07
N ILE A 342 -10.14 21.14 11.59
CA ILE A 342 -10.56 22.39 12.20
C ILE A 342 -10.61 23.46 11.12
N ASN A 343 -11.80 23.99 10.85
CA ASN A 343 -12.02 24.97 9.80
C ASN A 343 -12.04 26.41 10.33
N SER A 344 -12.46 26.61 11.58
CA SER A 344 -12.54 27.94 12.19
C SER A 344 -11.16 28.42 12.63
N ALA A 345 -10.77 29.61 12.15
CA ALA A 345 -9.52 30.26 12.55
C ALA A 345 -9.52 30.65 14.04
N GLU A 346 -10.69 30.96 14.61
CA GLU A 346 -10.84 31.27 16.03
C GLU A 346 -10.63 30.02 16.88
N LEU A 347 -11.25 28.90 16.49
CA LEU A 347 -11.06 27.61 17.14
C LEU A 347 -9.60 27.15 17.03
N ALA A 348 -8.99 27.31 15.86
CA ALA A 348 -7.58 26.98 15.65
C ALA A 348 -6.66 27.81 16.57
N LYS A 349 -6.94 29.10 16.76
CA LYS A 349 -6.19 29.95 17.70
C LYS A 349 -6.38 29.52 19.15
N ALA A 350 -7.60 29.17 19.56
CA ALA A 350 -7.89 28.69 20.90
C ALA A 350 -7.12 27.38 21.22
N ILE A 351 -7.08 26.47 20.26
CA ILE A 351 -6.34 25.20 20.37
C ILE A 351 -4.82 25.43 20.34
N ALA A 352 -4.34 26.37 19.50
CA ALA A 352 -2.91 26.66 19.37
C ALA A 352 -2.28 27.33 20.61
N GLY A 353 -3.08 27.95 21.47
CA GLY A 353 -2.63 28.46 22.77
C GLY A 353 -2.28 27.32 23.71
N ASP A 354 -3.32 26.77 24.38
CA ASP A 354 -3.23 25.58 25.25
C ASP A 354 -4.54 24.77 25.26
N GLY A 355 -5.49 25.10 24.37
CA GLY A 355 -6.82 24.49 24.35
C GLY A 355 -6.79 23.05 23.84
N VAL A 356 -7.51 22.16 24.54
CA VAL A 356 -7.78 20.80 24.07
C VAL A 356 -9.23 20.71 23.59
N LEU A 357 -9.40 20.24 22.35
CA LEU A 357 -10.71 19.94 21.77
C LEU A 357 -11.09 18.49 22.08
N ASN A 358 -12.18 18.27 22.79
CA ASN A 358 -12.73 16.94 22.99
C ASN A 358 -13.79 16.65 21.94
N VAL A 359 -13.74 15.45 21.37
CA VAL A 359 -14.67 15.02 20.32
C VAL A 359 -15.29 13.67 20.67
N ARG A 360 -16.58 13.54 20.37
CA ARG A 360 -17.34 12.30 20.46
C ARG A 360 -17.89 11.88 19.10
N LEU A 361 -17.87 10.59 18.82
CA LEU A 361 -18.48 9.98 17.64
C LEU A 361 -19.74 9.21 18.00
N LYS A 362 -20.62 9.06 17.03
CA LYS A 362 -21.78 8.17 17.05
C LYS A 362 -21.82 7.34 15.77
N LEU A 363 -22.54 6.23 15.80
CA LEU A 363 -22.85 5.45 14.60
C LEU A 363 -24.12 6.00 13.94
N CYS A 364 -24.12 6.03 12.62
CA CYS A 364 -25.24 6.47 11.80
C CYS A 364 -25.48 5.49 10.65
N GLY A 365 -26.69 5.51 10.11
CA GLY A 365 -27.18 4.52 9.14
C GLY A 365 -27.60 3.21 9.81
N GLY A 366 -28.00 2.26 8.97
CA GLY A 366 -28.54 0.97 9.41
C GLY A 366 -30.04 0.99 9.72
N SER A 367 -30.58 -0.20 9.96
CA SER A 367 -32.00 -0.45 10.19
C SER A 367 -32.20 -1.46 11.33
N LYS A 368 -33.44 -1.95 11.53
CA LYS A 368 -33.66 -3.07 12.47
C LYS A 368 -32.98 -4.37 12.02
N HIS A 369 -32.64 -4.48 10.74
CA HIS A 369 -32.09 -5.69 10.13
C HIS A 369 -30.67 -5.50 9.61
N GLU A 370 -30.21 -4.26 9.49
CA GLU A 370 -28.89 -3.90 8.97
C GLU A 370 -28.10 -3.14 10.03
N GLY A 371 -26.81 -3.45 10.12
CA GLY A 371 -25.89 -2.72 10.98
C GLY A 371 -25.63 -1.29 10.48
N PRO A 372 -25.02 -0.44 11.32
CA PRO A 372 -24.70 0.94 10.97
C PRO A 372 -23.67 1.03 9.84
N GLU A 373 -23.79 2.07 9.01
CA GLU A 373 -22.98 2.22 7.79
C GLU A 373 -21.79 3.17 7.96
N SER A 374 -21.88 4.11 8.91
CA SER A 374 -20.87 5.16 9.04
C SER A 374 -20.75 5.72 10.46
N PHE A 375 -19.65 6.43 10.68
CA PHE A 375 -19.43 7.24 11.87
C PHE A 375 -19.81 8.69 11.58
N GLU A 376 -20.35 9.37 12.58
CA GLU A 376 -20.62 10.80 12.56
C GLU A 376 -20.08 11.48 13.81
N LEU A 377 -19.79 12.77 13.68
CA LEU A 377 -19.51 13.63 14.82
C LEU A 377 -20.79 13.81 15.64
N SER A 378 -20.76 13.41 16.92
CA SER A 378 -21.88 13.62 17.84
C SER A 378 -21.79 15.00 18.47
N ASP A 379 -20.69 15.24 19.18
CA ASP A 379 -20.48 16.43 20.00
C ASP A 379 -19.00 16.83 19.95
N ALA A 380 -18.74 18.13 20.12
CA ALA A 380 -17.40 18.67 20.28
C ALA A 380 -17.41 19.84 21.28
N TRP A 381 -16.41 19.89 22.16
CA TRP A 381 -16.29 20.95 23.17
C TRP A 381 -14.82 21.18 23.56
N LEU A 382 -14.50 22.39 24.00
CA LEU A 382 -13.18 22.72 24.54
C LEU A 382 -13.02 22.23 25.97
N GLN A 383 -11.77 22.17 26.46
CA GLN A 383 -11.44 21.72 27.81
C GLN A 383 -12.16 22.50 28.93
N ASP A 384 -12.48 23.77 28.69
CA ASP A 384 -13.26 24.63 29.59
C ASP A 384 -14.77 24.33 29.58
N GLY A 385 -15.22 23.38 28.77
CA GLY A 385 -16.61 22.99 28.59
C GLY A 385 -17.35 23.78 27.52
N THR A 386 -16.71 24.74 26.86
CA THR A 386 -17.34 25.54 25.80
C THR A 386 -17.72 24.66 24.61
N PRO A 387 -19.00 24.59 24.21
CA PRO A 387 -19.42 23.80 23.06
C PRO A 387 -18.87 24.39 21.77
N VAL A 388 -18.41 23.53 20.88
CA VAL A 388 -17.90 23.92 19.56
C VAL A 388 -19.00 23.74 18.52
N PRO A 389 -19.30 24.75 17.71
CA PRO A 389 -20.38 24.64 16.73
C PRO A 389 -19.97 23.67 15.60
N PRO A 390 -20.92 22.88 15.06
CA PRO A 390 -20.59 21.80 14.12
C PRO A 390 -19.88 22.25 12.83
N ASP A 391 -20.12 23.48 12.38
CA ASP A 391 -19.52 24.10 11.18
C ASP A 391 -18.05 24.49 11.37
N ALA A 392 -17.60 24.65 12.62
CA ALA A 392 -16.19 24.89 12.94
C ALA A 392 -15.30 23.65 12.68
N LEU A 393 -15.92 22.47 12.53
CA LEU A 393 -15.25 21.20 12.29
C LEU A 393 -15.72 20.57 10.97
N THR A 394 -14.87 19.76 10.37
CA THR A 394 -15.26 18.88 9.26
C THR A 394 -14.81 17.48 9.54
N PHE A 395 -15.78 16.57 9.60
CA PHE A 395 -15.56 15.14 9.68
C PHE A 395 -15.88 14.51 8.33
N LYS A 396 -14.86 14.04 7.62
CA LYS A 396 -15.01 13.56 6.23
C LYS A 396 -14.39 12.18 6.07
N LEU A 397 -15.11 11.29 5.39
CA LEU A 397 -14.55 10.02 4.95
C LEU A 397 -13.32 10.29 4.06
N ASN A 398 -12.17 9.80 4.50
CA ASN A 398 -10.91 9.92 3.80
C ASN A 398 -10.10 8.64 4.02
N THR A 399 -10.15 7.77 3.03
CA THR A 399 -9.42 6.49 3.04
C THR A 399 -8.03 6.62 2.43
N LEU A 400 -7.55 7.82 2.11
CA LEU A 400 -6.17 8.01 1.66
C LEU A 400 -5.23 8.09 2.87
N ALA A 401 -4.08 7.41 2.79
CA ALA A 401 -3.00 7.59 3.75
C ALA A 401 -2.45 9.01 3.61
N ASP A 402 -2.94 9.90 4.47
CA ASP A 402 -2.49 11.27 4.51
C ASP A 402 -1.07 11.29 5.09
N ARG A 403 -0.03 11.30 4.23
CA ARG A 403 1.34 11.66 4.64
C ARG A 403 1.45 13.17 4.93
N ARG A 404 0.39 13.79 5.44
CA ARG A 404 0.27 15.24 5.65
C ARG A 404 0.95 15.65 6.95
N HIS A 405 2.26 15.70 6.89
CA HIS A 405 2.97 16.86 7.41
C HIS A 405 3.57 17.60 6.21
N SER A 406 3.19 18.86 6.03
CA SER A 406 3.65 19.78 4.96
C SER A 406 3.21 19.47 3.52
N GLY A 407 1.91 19.55 3.18
CA GLY A 407 1.45 19.72 1.78
C GLY A 407 1.85 18.64 0.75
N SER A 408 2.54 17.57 1.17
CA SER A 408 3.13 16.59 0.27
C SER A 408 2.07 15.59 -0.16
N HIS A 409 1.77 15.60 -1.47
CA HIS A 409 0.93 14.60 -2.10
C HIS A 409 1.65 13.24 -2.15
N TYR A 410 0.87 12.16 -2.32
CA TYR A 410 1.42 10.83 -2.59
C TYR A 410 2.49 10.91 -3.70
N TRP A 411 3.57 10.13 -3.60
CA TRP A 411 4.81 10.37 -4.36
C TRP A 411 4.61 10.34 -5.89
N ILE A 412 3.65 9.56 -6.40
CA ILE A 412 3.25 9.57 -7.82
C ILE A 412 2.54 10.87 -8.20
N ASP A 413 1.71 11.41 -7.30
CA ASP A 413 0.97 12.64 -7.53
C ASP A 413 1.85 13.89 -7.36
N SER A 414 2.78 13.90 -6.41
CA SER A 414 3.74 15.00 -6.23
C SER A 414 4.90 14.94 -7.23
N GLY A 415 5.25 13.74 -7.70
CA GLY A 415 6.50 13.51 -8.45
C GLY A 415 7.76 13.62 -7.58
N SER A 416 7.61 13.70 -6.25
CA SER A 416 8.72 13.73 -5.30
C SER A 416 9.05 12.32 -4.84
N VAL A 417 10.27 11.88 -5.11
CA VAL A 417 10.79 10.58 -4.65
C VAL A 417 11.63 10.71 -3.38
N TYR A 418 11.82 11.92 -2.87
CA TYR A 418 12.33 12.16 -1.52
C TYR A 418 11.14 12.24 -0.56
N LEU A 419 11.03 11.25 0.32
CA LEU A 419 10.10 11.30 1.44
C LEU A 419 10.75 12.16 2.53
N LYS A 420 10.05 13.21 2.98
CA LYS A 420 10.50 14.05 4.09
C LYS A 420 10.34 13.34 5.42
#